data_AF-S6VIZ2-F1
#
_entry.id   AF-S6VIZ2-F1
#
_cell.length_a   1.000
_cell.length_b   1.000
_cell.length_c   1.000
_cell.angle_alpha   90.00
_cell.angle_beta   90.00
_cell.angle_gamma   90.00
#
_symmetry.space_group_name_H-M   'P 1'
#
loop_
_entity.id
_entity.type
_entity.pdbx_description
1 polymer ?
#
loop_
_entity_poly.entity_id
_entity_poly.type
_entity_poly.pdbx_seq_one_letter_code
_entity_poly.pdbx_strand_id
1 'polypeptide(L)'
;YRDEGVIEYAGRIDHQVKIRGLRIELGEIEARLHEHAGVREANVIDIDGPSGKQLVAYLVPTDVDRDPDVLREALKTHLKAHVPDYMVPTYFVFLDVMPLTANGKLDRRALPKPDVSQSQQGYVAPRTEFEQRLAALWEQVLQVERVGLNDNFFALGGHSLLAVSLAGRIRETFEISIKLHDFLLMQTLGELADFMRADEARVKSAVIAMNANQSGAAPLFCLPPGGGGTYSYYPLAGQLSDSRPVYGLVNKAYVVPGWFDTSWQEMVAYYVEQIRTTQPHGPYNLLGWSMGGALAIEVAHVLEREGDMVSFLGLVDTQLPASLAMEWVEEAPEVTTQKQGENYYRSLIKSLQAFVPGLQEKSIVGLIETARHSVASEGEVIDWVVDEVAQQAGMNADNLRSIFQDIAVQDEIETGYKLLEANAQLSQAFTLKKLNVQADCWWAGQSRAPGQIARAEAVLLEQCSVNGLRSSTTVDQRHDNVVIAEAFLQGLAERLV
;
A
#
# COMPACT_ATOMS: atom_id res chain seq x y z
N TYR A 1 -3.00 6.65 37.14
CA TYR A 1 -3.74 5.92 38.19
C TYR A 1 -4.03 4.52 37.67
N ARG A 2 -3.95 3.49 38.52
CA ARG A 2 -4.41 2.12 38.23
C ARG A 2 -5.72 1.80 38.99
N ASP A 3 -6.32 0.65 38.73
CA ASP A 3 -7.64 0.18 39.24
C ASP A 3 -7.81 0.11 40.78
N GLU A 4 -6.80 0.49 41.55
CA GLU A 4 -6.85 0.57 43.01
C GLU A 4 -6.52 1.97 43.57
N GLY A 5 -6.57 3.02 42.74
CA GLY A 5 -6.38 4.41 43.19
C GLY A 5 -4.93 4.76 43.55
N VAL A 6 -3.97 3.89 43.24
CA VAL A 6 -2.55 4.15 43.44
C VAL A 6 -2.05 5.20 42.44
N ILE A 7 -1.43 6.25 42.97
CA ILE A 7 -0.72 7.28 42.19
C ILE A 7 0.67 6.75 41.87
N GLU A 8 0.89 6.42 40.61
CA GLU A 8 2.23 6.19 40.09
C GLU A 8 2.87 7.51 39.67
N TYR A 9 4.09 7.73 40.15
CA TYR A 9 4.90 8.87 39.73
C TYR A 9 5.42 8.64 38.31
N ALA A 10 4.75 9.22 37.31
CA ALA A 10 5.06 9.08 35.88
C ALA A 10 6.22 9.98 35.40
N GLY A 11 7.06 10.50 36.31
CA GLY A 11 8.09 11.47 35.95
C GLY A 11 7.55 12.86 35.58
N ARG A 12 8.39 13.69 34.97
CA ARG A 12 8.09 15.09 34.60
C ARG A 12 7.40 15.19 33.23
N ILE A 13 6.30 15.95 33.13
CA ILE A 13 5.51 16.22 31.91
C ILE A 13 6.11 17.39 31.13
N ASP A 14 7.38 17.27 30.79
CA ASP A 14 8.05 18.30 30.03
C ASP A 14 9.04 17.61 29.13
N HIS A 15 8.55 17.15 27.97
CA HIS A 15 9.17 17.18 26.63
C HIS A 15 8.32 16.36 25.65
N GLN A 16 7.03 16.71 25.54
CA GLN A 16 6.16 16.09 24.57
C GLN A 16 6.28 16.76 23.22
N VAL A 17 6.37 15.95 22.16
CA VAL A 17 6.53 16.44 20.79
C VAL A 17 5.45 15.89 19.88
N LYS A 18 5.11 16.65 18.84
CA LYS A 18 4.25 16.20 17.74
C LYS A 18 5.10 15.97 16.52
N ILE A 19 5.18 14.73 16.06
CA ILE A 19 5.94 14.33 14.88
C ILE A 19 4.98 13.62 13.93
N ARG A 20 4.79 14.16 12.72
CA ARG A 20 3.89 13.61 11.69
C ARG A 20 2.46 13.36 12.23
N GLY A 21 1.95 14.27 13.07
CA GLY A 21 0.63 14.17 13.69
C GLY A 21 0.57 13.30 14.96
N LEU A 22 1.59 12.49 15.23
CA LEU A 22 1.68 11.59 16.39
C LEU A 22 2.22 12.33 17.62
N ARG A 23 1.60 12.09 18.77
CA ARG A 23 1.98 12.65 20.07
C ARG A 23 2.96 11.69 20.74
N ILE A 24 4.22 12.11 20.87
CA ILE A 24 5.32 11.26 21.37
C ILE A 24 5.82 11.79 22.71
N GLU A 25 5.94 10.90 23.69
CA GLU A 25 6.54 11.17 25.01
C GLU A 25 8.02 10.81 24.98
N LEU A 26 8.89 11.82 24.93
CA LEU A 26 10.34 11.59 24.80
C LEU A 26 10.93 10.83 26.00
N GLY A 27 10.38 11.07 27.20
CA GLY A 27 10.82 10.40 28.43
C GLY A 27 10.58 8.88 28.42
N GLU A 28 9.61 8.38 27.64
CA GLU A 28 9.38 6.94 27.50
C GLU A 28 10.55 6.28 26.74
N ILE A 29 10.97 6.90 25.65
CA ILE A 29 12.09 6.43 24.82
C ILE A 29 13.39 6.48 25.63
N GLU A 30 13.60 7.57 26.37
CA GLU A 30 14.75 7.73 27.28
C GLU A 30 14.80 6.64 28.34
N ALA A 31 13.66 6.33 28.97
CA ALA A 31 13.59 5.25 29.97
C ALA A 31 13.97 3.90 29.37
N ARG A 32 13.48 3.56 28.17
CA ARG A 32 13.84 2.31 27.49
C ARG A 32 15.31 2.24 27.08
N LEU A 33 15.88 3.36 26.64
CA LEU A 33 17.31 3.44 26.35
C LEU A 33 18.16 3.20 27.60
N HIS A 34 17.74 3.73 28.74
CA HIS A 34 18.41 3.54 30.04
C HIS A 34 18.34 2.10 30.58
N GLU A 35 17.34 1.31 30.18
CA GLU A 35 17.26 -0.11 30.56
C GLU A 35 18.35 -0.96 29.88
N HIS A 36 18.94 -0.50 28.78
CA HIS A 36 19.94 -1.25 28.04
C HIS A 36 21.35 -1.08 28.66
N ALA A 37 22.00 -2.19 29.01
CA ALA A 37 23.29 -2.21 29.73
C ALA A 37 24.43 -1.43 29.04
N GLY A 38 24.34 -1.23 27.73
CA GLY A 38 25.30 -0.44 26.94
C GLY A 38 25.16 1.08 27.05
N VAL A 39 24.14 1.61 27.75
CA VAL A 39 23.85 3.04 27.85
C VAL A 39 24.06 3.53 29.27
N ARG A 40 24.92 4.54 29.43
CA ARG A 40 25.12 5.25 30.71
C ARG A 40 24.15 6.41 30.86
N GLU A 41 24.01 7.22 29.80
CA GLU A 41 23.11 8.38 29.77
C GLU A 41 22.36 8.45 28.43
N ALA A 42 21.08 8.83 28.45
CA ALA A 42 20.27 9.03 27.26
C ALA A 42 19.45 10.32 27.37
N ASN A 43 19.38 11.10 26.29
CA ASN A 43 18.41 12.18 26.11
C ASN A 43 17.87 12.13 24.68
N VAL A 44 16.57 12.27 24.52
CA VAL A 44 15.90 12.28 23.21
C VAL A 44 15.31 13.65 22.96
N ILE A 45 15.50 14.18 21.76
CA ILE A 45 14.90 15.45 21.33
C ILE A 45 14.31 15.32 19.93
N ASP A 46 13.42 16.24 19.58
CA ASP A 46 13.03 16.49 18.20
C ASP A 46 13.97 17.51 17.53
N ILE A 47 14.25 17.29 16.25
CA ILE A 47 14.90 18.26 15.35
C ILE A 47 14.02 18.49 14.12
N ASP A 48 14.16 19.64 13.48
CA ASP A 48 13.54 19.89 12.17
C ASP A 48 14.39 19.27 11.05
N GLY A 49 13.76 18.48 10.17
CA GLY A 49 14.37 17.87 8.98
C GLY A 49 13.58 18.16 7.70
N PRO A 50 14.07 17.74 6.51
CA PRO A 50 13.46 18.04 5.21
C PRO A 50 12.02 17.52 5.06
N SER A 51 11.70 16.39 5.70
CA SER A 51 10.38 15.76 5.73
C SER A 51 9.55 16.12 6.97
N GLY A 52 9.92 17.17 7.70
CA GLY A 52 9.33 17.54 8.99
C GLY A 52 10.17 17.09 10.20
N LYS A 53 9.58 17.16 11.40
CA LYS A 53 10.28 16.85 12.66
C LYS A 53 10.74 15.38 12.72
N GLN A 54 11.91 15.13 13.31
CA GLN A 54 12.51 13.81 13.48
C GLN A 54 13.10 13.65 14.89
N LEU A 55 13.15 12.42 15.39
CA LEU A 55 13.71 12.11 16.71
C LEU A 55 15.21 11.83 16.65
N VAL A 56 15.94 12.35 17.63
CA VAL A 56 17.39 12.12 17.83
C VAL A 56 17.63 11.68 19.26
N ALA A 57 18.29 10.54 19.45
CA ALA A 57 18.81 10.09 20.74
C ALA A 57 20.28 10.46 20.87
N TYR A 58 20.61 11.25 21.89
CA TYR A 58 21.97 11.51 22.34
C TYR A 58 22.30 10.57 23.48
N LEU A 59 23.42 9.85 23.34
CA LEU A 59 23.75 8.72 24.18
C LEU A 59 25.19 8.82 24.66
N VAL A 60 25.40 8.45 25.91
CA VAL A 60 26.74 8.22 26.44
C VAL A 60 26.88 6.73 26.70
N PRO A 61 27.78 6.02 25.99
CA PRO A 61 27.92 4.58 26.15
C PRO A 61 28.59 4.23 27.48
N THR A 62 28.26 3.05 28.01
CA THR A 62 28.92 2.50 29.21
C THR A 62 30.35 2.07 28.91
N ASP A 63 30.57 1.52 27.70
CA ASP A 63 31.86 1.10 27.17
C ASP A 63 32.21 1.96 25.95
N VAL A 64 33.22 2.81 26.09
CA VAL A 64 33.62 3.80 25.07
C VAL A 64 34.43 3.17 23.94
N ASP A 65 34.99 1.97 24.14
CA ASP A 65 35.78 1.26 23.14
C ASP A 65 34.91 0.35 22.25
N ARG A 66 33.62 0.20 22.58
CA ARG A 66 32.66 -0.57 21.79
C ARG A 66 32.34 0.16 20.49
N ASP A 67 32.32 -0.60 19.40
CA ASP A 67 31.91 -0.10 18.09
C ASP A 67 30.52 0.59 18.16
N PRO A 68 30.44 1.90 17.87
CA PRO A 68 29.20 2.67 17.91
C PRO A 68 28.11 2.12 17.01
N ASP A 69 28.47 1.49 15.88
CA ASP A 69 27.49 0.95 14.94
C ASP A 69 26.82 -0.32 15.50
N VAL A 70 27.62 -1.19 16.13
CA VAL A 70 27.10 -2.38 16.81
C VAL A 70 26.20 -2.00 17.98
N LEU A 71 26.58 -0.98 18.75
CA LEU A 71 25.75 -0.50 19.85
C LEU A 71 24.46 0.16 19.34
N ARG A 72 24.52 0.92 18.23
CA ARG A 72 23.34 1.54 17.61
C ARG A 72 22.30 0.51 17.20
N GLU A 73 22.71 -0.54 16.49
CA GLU A 73 21.78 -1.58 16.04
C GLU A 73 21.19 -2.35 17.23
N ALA A 74 22.00 -2.67 18.25
CA ALA A 74 21.49 -3.26 19.48
C ALA A 74 20.44 -2.37 20.17
N LEU A 75 20.65 -1.05 20.21
CA LEU A 75 19.71 -0.10 20.78
C LEU A 75 18.44 0.07 19.95
N LYS A 76 18.54 0.06 18.62
CA LYS A 76 17.37 0.03 17.73
C LYS A 76 16.56 -1.24 17.95
N THR A 77 17.19 -2.42 17.96
CA THR A 77 16.50 -3.69 18.23
C THR A 77 15.85 -3.69 19.62
N HIS A 78 16.58 -3.20 20.64
CA HIS A 78 16.05 -3.06 21.99
C HIS A 78 14.83 -2.14 22.02
N LEU A 79 14.90 -0.97 21.39
CA LEU A 79 13.76 -0.04 21.32
C LEU A 79 12.58 -0.63 20.55
N LYS A 80 12.81 -1.25 19.39
CA LYS A 80 11.74 -1.91 18.60
C LYS A 80 11.03 -3.03 19.36
N ALA A 81 11.69 -3.66 20.32
CA ALA A 81 11.07 -4.65 21.19
C ALA A 81 10.20 -4.04 22.30
N HIS A 82 10.33 -2.74 22.60
CA HIS A 82 9.70 -2.10 23.77
C HIS A 82 8.86 -0.85 23.46
N VAL A 83 9.02 -0.24 22.28
CA VAL A 83 8.26 0.93 21.81
C VAL A 83 7.86 0.76 20.33
N PRO A 84 6.77 1.41 19.87
CA PRO A 84 6.39 1.43 18.45
C PRO A 84 7.45 2.01 17.52
N ASP A 85 7.47 1.58 16.26
CA ASP A 85 8.48 1.98 15.26
C ASP A 85 8.60 3.51 15.07
N TYR A 86 7.51 4.25 15.19
CA TYR A 86 7.52 5.72 15.08
C TYR A 86 8.14 6.45 16.28
N MET A 87 8.29 5.76 17.43
CA MET A 87 8.98 6.28 18.62
C MET A 87 10.48 5.96 18.60
N VAL A 88 10.93 5.08 17.70
CA VAL A 88 12.36 4.76 17.56
C VAL A 88 13.08 5.97 16.97
N PRO A 89 14.11 6.52 17.63
CA PRO A 89 14.86 7.66 17.13
C PRO A 89 15.45 7.41 15.74
N THR A 90 15.31 8.38 14.84
CA THR A 90 15.89 8.31 13.49
C THR A 90 17.41 8.39 13.54
N TYR A 91 17.94 9.16 14.51
CA TYR A 91 19.37 9.36 14.69
C TYR A 91 19.80 8.95 16.10
N PHE A 92 20.97 8.33 16.18
CA PHE A 92 21.64 7.98 17.43
C PHE A 92 23.03 8.63 17.40
N VAL A 93 23.26 9.57 18.31
CA VAL A 93 24.50 10.34 18.42
C VAL A 93 25.20 9.96 19.72
N PHE A 94 26.37 9.35 19.60
CA PHE A 94 27.17 8.95 20.76
C PHE A 94 28.11 10.07 21.17
N LEU A 95 28.16 10.35 22.47
CA LEU A 95 28.93 11.41 23.10
C LEU A 95 29.81 10.80 24.20
N ASP A 96 30.99 11.39 24.43
CA ASP A 96 31.83 11.02 25.57
C ASP A 96 31.19 11.44 26.90
N VAL A 97 30.49 12.58 26.89
CA VAL A 97 29.80 13.17 28.04
C VAL A 97 28.58 13.99 27.59
N MET A 98 27.49 13.94 28.35
CA MET A 98 26.29 14.74 28.07
C MET A 98 26.56 16.22 28.38
N PRO A 99 26.32 17.16 27.45
CA PRO A 99 26.54 18.59 27.72
C PRO A 99 25.45 19.14 28.65
N LEU A 100 25.87 19.64 29.81
CA LEU A 100 24.98 20.23 30.82
C LEU A 100 25.30 21.72 31.02
N THR A 101 24.26 22.50 31.28
CA THR A 101 24.35 23.89 31.76
C THR A 101 24.94 23.94 33.18
N ALA A 102 25.34 25.13 33.65
CA ALA A 102 25.84 25.34 35.02
C ALA A 102 24.87 24.90 36.14
N ASN A 103 23.58 24.74 35.82
CA ASN A 103 22.54 24.26 36.73
C ASN A 103 22.23 22.76 36.59
N GLY A 104 23.05 22.00 35.85
CA GLY A 104 22.91 20.55 35.69
C GLY A 104 21.80 20.10 34.73
N LYS A 105 21.21 21.01 33.95
CA LYS A 105 20.22 20.67 32.89
C LYS A 105 20.89 20.50 31.54
N LEU A 106 20.34 19.66 30.65
CA LEU A 106 20.80 19.48 29.27
C LEU A 106 20.96 20.82 28.54
N ASP A 107 22.18 21.08 28.02
CA ASP A 107 22.44 22.23 27.14
C ASP A 107 22.19 21.85 25.68
N ARG A 108 20.95 22.05 25.24
CA ARG A 108 20.51 21.72 23.87
C ARG A 108 21.30 22.46 22.77
N ARG A 109 21.90 23.62 23.08
CA ARG A 109 22.67 24.40 22.09
C ARG A 109 24.08 23.85 21.88
N ALA A 110 24.59 23.09 22.85
CA ALA A 110 25.90 22.45 22.80
C ALA A 110 25.83 21.02 22.21
N LEU A 111 24.64 20.49 21.91
CA LEU A 111 24.49 19.19 21.26
C LEU A 111 25.01 19.25 19.80
N PRO A 112 25.88 18.32 19.40
CA PRO A 112 26.33 18.25 18.01
C PRO A 112 25.15 17.88 17.11
N LYS A 113 25.11 18.46 15.91
CA LYS A 113 24.07 18.10 14.94
C LYS A 113 24.29 16.65 14.47
N PRO A 114 23.23 15.83 14.35
CA PRO A 114 23.37 14.48 13.84
C PRO A 114 23.88 14.53 12.41
N ASP A 115 24.87 13.68 12.12
CA ASP A 115 25.35 13.50 10.76
C ASP A 115 24.31 12.67 9.99
N VAL A 116 23.59 13.35 9.09
CA VAL A 116 22.50 12.77 8.28
C VAL A 116 23.00 11.65 7.36
N SER A 117 24.31 11.54 7.15
CA SER A 117 24.93 10.44 6.43
C SER A 117 24.97 9.12 7.22
N GLN A 118 24.89 9.16 8.57
CA GLN A 118 25.06 7.98 9.44
C GLN A 118 23.76 7.31 9.88
N SER A 119 22.58 7.90 9.68
CA SER A 119 21.28 7.24 9.94
C SER A 119 20.91 6.17 8.90
N GLN A 120 21.78 5.93 7.93
CA GLN A 120 21.56 5.06 6.77
C GLN A 120 22.06 3.62 6.99
N GLN A 121 21.73 2.99 8.13
CA GLN A 121 21.85 1.52 8.27
C GLN A 121 20.41 0.97 8.35
N GLY A 122 19.86 0.28 7.34
CA GLY A 122 20.47 -0.55 6.29
C GLY A 122 20.39 -0.06 4.84
N TYR A 123 20.97 1.11 4.54
CA TYR A 123 21.33 1.43 3.17
C TYR A 123 22.49 0.52 2.74
N VAL A 124 22.19 -0.45 1.88
CA VAL A 124 23.21 -1.21 1.18
C VAL A 124 23.36 -0.57 -0.19
N ALA A 125 24.51 0.05 -0.44
CA ALA A 125 24.77 0.70 -1.72
C ALA A 125 24.60 -0.30 -2.88
N PRO A 126 24.02 0.13 -4.02
CA PRO A 126 24.12 -0.59 -5.27
C PRO A 126 25.60 -0.92 -5.57
N ARG A 127 25.93 -2.20 -5.67
CA ARG A 127 27.30 -2.74 -5.70
C ARG A 127 27.86 -2.79 -7.11
N THR A 128 26.99 -3.06 -8.08
CA THR A 128 27.36 -3.21 -9.51
C THR A 128 26.92 -2.01 -10.33
N GLU A 129 27.56 -1.76 -11.48
CA GLU A 129 27.13 -0.71 -12.42
C GLU A 129 25.66 -0.88 -12.83
N PHE A 130 25.22 -2.14 -12.98
CA PHE A 130 23.84 -2.48 -13.24
C PHE A 130 22.90 -2.03 -12.11
N GLU A 131 23.19 -2.42 -10.87
CA GLU A 131 22.40 -2.00 -9.69
C GLU A 131 22.39 -0.47 -9.53
N GLN A 132 23.51 0.20 -9.80
CA GLN A 132 23.62 1.67 -9.71
C GLN A 132 22.73 2.37 -10.74
N ARG A 133 22.73 1.89 -11.99
CA ARG A 133 21.84 2.43 -13.04
C ARG A 133 20.38 2.17 -12.71
N LEU A 134 20.06 1.00 -12.12
CA LEU A 134 18.69 0.69 -11.70
C LEU A 134 18.23 1.58 -10.54
N ALA A 135 19.11 1.85 -9.56
CA ALA A 135 18.84 2.77 -8.46
C ALA A 135 18.60 4.20 -8.95
N ALA A 136 19.37 4.68 -9.92
CA ALA A 136 19.15 5.98 -10.52
C ALA A 136 17.76 6.11 -11.18
N LEU A 137 17.23 5.04 -11.79
CA LEU A 137 15.86 5.03 -12.31
C LEU A 137 14.82 5.13 -11.20
N TRP A 138 15.02 4.41 -10.09
CA TRP A 138 14.13 4.50 -8.91
C TRP A 138 14.14 5.90 -8.30
N GLU A 139 15.32 6.48 -8.09
CA GLU A 139 15.51 7.84 -7.58
C GLU A 139 14.75 8.87 -8.41
N GLN A 140 14.85 8.76 -9.74
CA GLN A 140 14.13 9.63 -10.68
C GLN A 140 12.61 9.43 -10.63
N VAL A 141 12.13 8.20 -10.57
CA VAL A 141 10.69 7.91 -10.57
C VAL A 141 10.04 8.30 -9.24
N LEU A 142 10.71 7.98 -8.13
CA LEU A 142 10.21 8.21 -6.77
C LEU A 142 10.50 9.63 -6.27
N GLN A 143 11.35 10.39 -6.97
CA GLN A 143 11.80 11.73 -6.55
C GLN A 143 12.46 11.73 -5.17
N VAL A 144 13.30 10.71 -4.91
CA VAL A 144 14.07 10.55 -3.67
C VAL A 144 15.56 10.75 -3.94
N GLU A 145 16.30 11.24 -2.94
CA GLU A 145 17.72 11.58 -3.11
C GLU A 145 18.62 10.36 -3.33
N ARG A 146 18.25 9.20 -2.75
CA ARG A 146 19.08 8.00 -2.76
C ARG A 146 18.24 6.74 -2.62
N VAL A 147 18.60 5.68 -3.35
CA VAL A 147 18.01 4.33 -3.22
C VAL A 147 19.09 3.27 -3.01
N GLY A 148 18.90 2.42 -2.00
CA GLY A 148 19.73 1.26 -1.65
C GLY A 148 19.10 -0.08 -2.05
N LEU A 149 19.90 -1.15 -2.02
CA LEU A 149 19.47 -2.50 -2.43
C LEU A 149 18.32 -3.05 -1.58
N ASN A 150 18.23 -2.68 -0.31
CA ASN A 150 17.19 -3.16 0.59
C ASN A 150 15.98 -2.22 0.67
N ASP A 151 15.99 -1.11 -0.09
CA ASP A 151 14.90 -0.16 -0.04
C ASP A 151 13.67 -0.71 -0.76
N ASN A 152 12.51 -0.61 -0.11
CA ASN A 152 11.25 -1.09 -0.64
C ASN A 152 10.57 -0.01 -1.50
N PHE A 153 10.19 -0.37 -2.74
CA PHE A 153 9.62 0.58 -3.72
C PHE A 153 8.38 1.31 -3.19
N PHE A 154 7.47 0.58 -2.55
CA PHE A 154 6.20 1.10 -2.06
C PHE A 154 6.38 1.85 -0.74
N ALA A 155 7.31 1.40 0.13
CA ALA A 155 7.65 2.13 1.35
C ALA A 155 8.29 3.49 1.08
N LEU A 156 8.99 3.63 -0.06
CA LEU A 156 9.52 4.89 -0.55
C LEU A 156 8.47 5.81 -1.21
N GLY A 157 7.18 5.44 -1.17
CA GLY A 157 6.09 6.22 -1.75
C GLY A 157 5.72 5.80 -3.18
N GLY A 158 6.27 4.69 -3.68
CA GLY A 158 5.88 4.09 -4.94
C GLY A 158 4.43 3.62 -4.95
N HIS A 159 3.79 3.68 -6.12
CA HIS A 159 2.45 3.16 -6.36
C HIS A 159 2.36 2.61 -7.79
N SER A 160 1.24 1.98 -8.17
CA SER A 160 1.09 1.22 -9.41
C SER A 160 1.49 2.02 -10.67
N LEU A 161 1.07 3.29 -10.76
CA LEU A 161 1.45 4.17 -11.87
C LEU A 161 2.96 4.51 -11.91
N LEU A 162 3.61 4.63 -10.75
CA LEU A 162 5.07 4.80 -10.69
C LEU A 162 5.80 3.50 -11.05
N ALA A 163 5.26 2.34 -10.65
CA ALA A 163 5.78 1.04 -11.06
C ALA A 163 5.69 0.85 -12.59
N VAL A 164 4.58 1.29 -13.22
CA VAL A 164 4.43 1.32 -14.68
C VAL A 164 5.51 2.21 -15.32
N SER A 165 5.69 3.43 -14.79
CA SER A 165 6.70 4.37 -15.30
C SER A 165 8.12 3.80 -15.17
N LEU A 166 8.42 3.16 -14.04
CA LEU A 166 9.70 2.52 -13.78
C LEU A 166 9.95 1.33 -14.69
N ALA A 167 8.95 0.46 -14.90
CA ALA A 167 9.05 -0.67 -15.84
C ALA A 167 9.33 -0.21 -17.27
N GLY A 168 8.67 0.88 -17.71
CA GLY A 168 8.96 1.52 -19.01
C GLY A 168 10.41 1.98 -19.12
N ARG A 169 10.92 2.71 -18.12
CA ARG A 169 12.31 3.20 -18.08
C ARG A 169 13.35 2.08 -18.00
N ILE A 170 13.02 0.99 -17.28
CA ILE A 170 13.86 -0.20 -17.19
C ILE A 170 14.03 -0.84 -18.57
N ARG A 171 12.94 -0.99 -19.33
CA ARG A 171 13.00 -1.51 -20.70
C ARG A 171 13.85 -0.63 -21.61
N GLU A 172 13.68 0.69 -21.58
CA GLU A 172 14.51 1.60 -22.38
C GLU A 172 16.00 1.50 -22.03
N THR A 173 16.30 1.37 -20.75
CA THR A 173 17.68 1.45 -20.24
C THR A 173 18.43 0.13 -20.36
N PHE A 174 17.72 -0.99 -20.19
CA PHE A 174 18.29 -2.32 -20.04
C PHE A 174 17.77 -3.34 -21.08
N GLU A 175 16.83 -2.96 -21.95
CA GLU A 175 16.19 -3.85 -22.92
C GLU A 175 15.47 -5.07 -22.29
N ILE A 176 15.11 -4.96 -21.01
CA ILE A 176 14.42 -6.00 -20.23
C ILE A 176 12.96 -5.58 -19.98
N SER A 177 12.02 -6.44 -20.37
CA SER A 177 10.60 -6.25 -20.11
C SER A 177 10.18 -6.91 -18.79
N ILE A 178 9.56 -6.16 -17.89
CA ILE A 178 9.09 -6.65 -16.59
C ILE A 178 7.56 -6.56 -16.52
N LYS A 179 6.88 -7.68 -16.23
CA LYS A 179 5.42 -7.68 -15.97
C LYS A 179 5.13 -6.97 -14.66
N LEU A 180 4.00 -6.26 -14.58
CA LEU A 180 3.63 -5.56 -13.36
C LEU A 180 3.45 -6.53 -12.18
N HIS A 181 2.85 -7.71 -12.40
CA HIS A 181 2.76 -8.75 -11.37
C HIS A 181 4.12 -9.22 -10.88
N ASP A 182 5.09 -9.45 -11.78
CA ASP A 182 6.46 -9.82 -11.40
C ASP A 182 7.11 -8.70 -10.57
N PHE A 183 6.95 -7.43 -10.99
CA PHE A 183 7.42 -6.26 -10.24
C PHE A 183 6.85 -6.23 -8.81
N LEU A 184 5.58 -6.58 -8.64
CA LEU A 184 4.91 -6.57 -7.33
C LEU A 184 5.38 -7.70 -6.41
N LEU A 185 5.88 -8.80 -6.97
CA LEU A 185 6.53 -9.86 -6.20
C LEU A 185 7.96 -9.49 -5.74
N MET A 186 8.49 -8.36 -6.22
CA MET A 186 9.84 -7.87 -5.95
C MET A 186 9.75 -6.54 -5.20
N GLN A 187 9.80 -6.62 -3.89
CA GLN A 187 9.50 -5.47 -3.04
C GLN A 187 10.70 -4.54 -2.92
N THR A 188 11.92 -5.05 -3.08
CA THR A 188 13.19 -4.31 -2.94
C THR A 188 13.96 -4.16 -4.25
N LEU A 189 14.86 -3.16 -4.31
CA LEU A 189 15.71 -2.96 -5.48
C LEU A 189 16.63 -4.17 -5.75
N GLY A 190 17.12 -4.83 -4.69
CA GLY A 190 17.95 -6.03 -4.80
C GLY A 190 17.22 -7.20 -5.44
N GLU A 191 15.98 -7.47 -5.02
CA GLU A 191 15.14 -8.53 -5.61
C GLU A 191 14.86 -8.26 -7.10
N LEU A 192 14.57 -7.01 -7.45
CA LEU A 192 14.38 -6.59 -8.84
C LEU A 192 15.67 -6.79 -9.66
N ALA A 193 16.81 -6.40 -9.09
CA ALA A 193 18.10 -6.53 -9.76
C ALA A 193 18.49 -7.99 -10.00
N ASP A 194 18.20 -8.88 -9.05
CA ASP A 194 18.46 -10.31 -9.18
C ASP A 194 17.56 -10.98 -10.23
N PHE A 195 16.28 -10.62 -10.26
CA PHE A 195 15.33 -11.08 -11.29
C PHE A 195 15.76 -10.68 -12.70
N MET A 196 16.11 -9.40 -12.88
CA MET A 196 16.55 -8.88 -14.17
C MET A 196 17.84 -9.54 -14.67
N ARG A 197 18.69 -10.09 -13.78
CA ARG A 197 19.86 -10.87 -14.16
C ARG A 197 19.54 -12.32 -14.52
N ALA A 198 18.53 -12.90 -13.88
CA ALA A 198 18.16 -14.30 -14.07
C ALA A 198 17.38 -14.53 -15.37
N ASP A 199 16.70 -13.51 -15.92
CA ASP A 199 15.77 -13.63 -17.06
C ASP A 199 14.69 -14.72 -16.84
N GLU A 200 14.34 -14.95 -15.57
CA GLU A 200 13.38 -15.98 -15.15
C GLU A 200 12.05 -15.34 -14.81
N ALA A 201 11.00 -15.65 -15.57
CA ALA A 201 9.62 -15.31 -15.17
C ALA A 201 9.27 -16.01 -13.85
N ARG A 202 8.84 -15.27 -12.82
CA ARG A 202 8.31 -15.89 -11.60
C ARG A 202 6.97 -16.56 -11.91
N VAL A 203 6.70 -17.68 -11.24
CA VAL A 203 5.39 -18.33 -11.32
C VAL A 203 4.36 -17.36 -10.76
N LYS A 204 3.39 -16.97 -11.60
CA LYS A 204 2.30 -16.10 -11.17
C LYS A 204 1.55 -16.75 -10.00
N SER A 205 1.52 -16.07 -8.86
CA SER A 205 0.78 -16.51 -7.69
C SER A 205 -0.59 -15.84 -7.63
N ALA A 206 -1.60 -16.63 -7.26
CA ALA A 206 -2.95 -16.18 -6.94
C ALA A 206 -3.02 -15.42 -5.61
N VAL A 207 -2.06 -15.68 -4.72
CA VAL A 207 -1.97 -15.09 -3.37
C VAL A 207 -0.67 -14.31 -3.28
N ILE A 208 -0.78 -13.02 -3.03
CA ILE A 208 0.35 -12.09 -2.93
C ILE A 208 0.58 -11.78 -1.46
N ALA A 209 1.78 -12.08 -0.95
CA ALA A 209 2.22 -11.58 0.36
C ALA A 209 2.46 -10.08 0.25
N MET A 210 1.63 -9.29 0.93
CA MET A 210 1.63 -7.83 0.80
C MET A 210 2.52 -7.14 1.84
N ASN A 211 2.99 -7.88 2.85
CA ASN A 211 3.99 -7.44 3.80
C ASN A 211 4.96 -8.58 4.15
N ALA A 212 6.06 -8.24 4.83
CA ALA A 212 7.08 -9.20 5.24
C ALA A 212 6.84 -9.79 6.65
N ASN A 213 5.64 -9.63 7.21
CA ASN A 213 5.34 -10.10 8.56
C ASN A 213 5.34 -11.63 8.62
N GLN A 214 6.15 -12.20 9.52
CA GLN A 214 6.26 -13.65 9.74
C GLN A 214 5.73 -14.07 11.12
N SER A 215 4.87 -13.26 11.74
CA SER A 215 4.27 -13.61 13.03
C SER A 215 3.35 -14.84 12.89
N GLY A 216 3.12 -15.53 14.00
CA GLY A 216 2.13 -16.61 14.07
C GLY A 216 0.68 -16.13 14.16
N ALA A 217 0.42 -14.81 14.03
CA ALA A 217 -0.93 -14.27 14.06
C ALA A 217 -1.72 -14.74 12.83
N ALA A 218 -3.04 -14.94 13.00
CA ALA A 218 -3.89 -15.31 11.89
C ALA A 218 -3.86 -14.22 10.81
N PRO A 219 -3.57 -14.56 9.54
CA PRO A 219 -3.40 -13.59 8.48
C PRO A 219 -4.71 -12.85 8.16
N LEU A 220 -4.56 -11.69 7.52
CA LEU A 220 -5.66 -10.97 6.87
C LEU A 220 -5.65 -11.28 5.37
N PHE A 221 -6.77 -11.78 4.85
CA PHE A 221 -6.97 -12.01 3.42
C PHE A 221 -7.80 -10.88 2.81
N CYS A 222 -7.21 -10.18 1.85
CA CYS A 222 -7.81 -9.06 1.13
C CYS A 222 -8.33 -9.53 -0.24
N LEU A 223 -9.65 -9.47 -0.42
CA LEU A 223 -10.34 -9.91 -1.64
C LEU A 223 -10.34 -8.77 -2.68
N PRO A 224 -10.24 -9.09 -3.99
CA PRO A 224 -10.04 -8.08 -5.00
C PRO A 224 -11.33 -7.28 -5.31
N PRO A 225 -11.23 -5.98 -5.62
CA PRO A 225 -12.33 -5.19 -6.19
C PRO A 225 -12.66 -5.64 -7.62
N GLY A 226 -13.59 -4.94 -8.29
CA GLY A 226 -14.09 -5.30 -9.64
C GLY A 226 -13.00 -5.53 -10.68
N GLY A 227 -11.90 -4.77 -10.62
CA GLY A 227 -10.76 -4.93 -11.53
C GLY A 227 -9.86 -6.14 -11.25
N GLY A 228 -10.09 -6.91 -10.18
CA GLY A 228 -9.40 -8.17 -9.91
C GLY A 228 -8.00 -8.07 -9.28
N GLY A 229 -7.39 -6.88 -9.22
CA GLY A 229 -6.09 -6.65 -8.58
C GLY A 229 -6.21 -6.12 -7.15
N THR A 230 -5.28 -6.47 -6.26
CA THR A 230 -5.33 -6.15 -4.81
C THR A 230 -4.43 -5.01 -4.37
N TYR A 231 -3.88 -4.26 -5.33
CA TYR A 231 -2.83 -3.26 -5.08
C TYR A 231 -3.26 -2.14 -4.13
N SER A 232 -4.56 -1.84 -4.06
CA SER A 232 -5.12 -0.83 -3.16
C SER A 232 -4.95 -1.16 -1.67
N TYR A 233 -4.63 -2.40 -1.31
CA TYR A 233 -4.42 -2.80 0.08
C TYR A 233 -2.96 -2.68 0.57
N TYR A 234 -2.00 -2.28 -0.27
CA TYR A 234 -0.60 -2.15 0.19
C TYR A 234 -0.38 -1.13 1.33
N PRO A 235 -1.01 0.06 1.32
CA PRO A 235 -0.91 1.00 2.44
C PRO A 235 -1.35 0.37 3.77
N LEU A 236 -2.39 -0.45 3.72
CA LEU A 236 -2.92 -1.20 4.85
C LEU A 236 -2.00 -2.35 5.28
N ALA A 237 -1.43 -3.08 4.33
CA ALA A 237 -0.45 -4.12 4.62
C ALA A 237 0.78 -3.55 5.33
N GLY A 238 1.20 -2.33 4.96
CA GLY A 238 2.23 -1.56 5.63
C GLY A 238 1.88 -1.20 7.07
N GLN A 239 0.63 -0.78 7.34
CA GLN A 239 0.18 -0.49 8.72
C GLN A 239 0.11 -1.72 9.62
N LEU A 240 -0.01 -2.91 9.03
CA LEU A 240 -0.07 -4.18 9.74
C LEU A 240 1.27 -4.94 9.71
N SER A 241 2.36 -4.33 9.20
CA SER A 241 3.66 -4.99 8.99
C SER A 241 4.23 -5.63 10.23
N ASP A 242 3.89 -5.10 11.41
CA ASP A 242 4.44 -5.55 12.68
C ASP A 242 3.46 -6.44 13.45
N SER A 243 2.18 -6.44 13.08
CA SER A 243 1.12 -7.11 13.83
C SER A 243 0.67 -8.43 13.22
N ARG A 244 0.56 -8.54 11.89
CA ARG A 244 0.10 -9.78 11.23
C ARG A 244 0.47 -9.89 9.75
N PRO A 245 0.52 -11.11 9.19
CA PRO A 245 0.66 -11.30 7.76
C PRO A 245 -0.58 -10.80 7.00
N VAL A 246 -0.35 -10.18 5.84
CA VAL A 246 -1.42 -9.69 4.96
C VAL A 246 -1.26 -10.29 3.57
N TYR A 247 -2.31 -10.91 3.07
CA TYR A 247 -2.36 -11.55 1.75
C TYR A 247 -3.42 -10.91 0.86
N GLY A 248 -3.04 -10.51 -0.35
CA GLY A 248 -3.96 -10.07 -1.39
C GLY A 248 -4.26 -11.22 -2.35
N LEU A 249 -5.53 -11.51 -2.60
CA LEU A 249 -5.96 -12.49 -3.60
C LEU A 249 -6.26 -11.83 -4.94
N VAL A 250 -5.60 -12.24 -6.01
CA VAL A 250 -5.86 -11.71 -7.36
C VAL A 250 -6.84 -12.58 -8.13
N ASN A 251 -7.61 -11.98 -9.03
CA ASN A 251 -8.47 -12.72 -9.94
C ASN A 251 -7.63 -13.69 -10.78
N LYS A 252 -8.18 -14.88 -11.05
CA LYS A 252 -7.52 -15.95 -11.78
C LYS A 252 -7.03 -15.53 -13.19
N ALA A 253 -7.68 -14.57 -13.84
CA ALA A 253 -7.24 -13.99 -15.10
C ALA A 253 -5.83 -13.39 -15.05
N TYR A 254 -5.41 -12.88 -13.88
CA TYR A 254 -4.05 -12.39 -13.69
C TYR A 254 -3.02 -13.52 -13.70
N VAL A 255 -3.39 -14.72 -13.25
CA VAL A 255 -2.52 -15.90 -13.12
C VAL A 255 -2.55 -16.76 -14.39
N VAL A 256 -3.73 -16.93 -14.98
CA VAL A 256 -3.99 -17.76 -16.16
C VAL A 256 -4.43 -16.84 -17.30
N PRO A 257 -3.52 -16.48 -18.24
CA PRO A 257 -3.85 -15.60 -19.34
C PRO A 257 -5.07 -16.08 -20.14
N GLY A 258 -5.99 -15.17 -20.45
CA GLY A 258 -7.22 -15.47 -21.18
C GLY A 258 -8.33 -16.15 -20.36
N TRP A 259 -8.11 -16.38 -19.06
CA TRP A 259 -9.15 -16.88 -18.17
C TRP A 259 -10.18 -15.80 -17.85
N PHE A 260 -11.47 -16.14 -17.95
CA PHE A 260 -12.57 -15.34 -17.42
C PHE A 260 -13.54 -16.28 -16.74
N ASP A 261 -13.94 -15.93 -15.50
CA ASP A 261 -14.87 -16.75 -14.74
C ASP A 261 -16.23 -16.79 -15.44
N THR A 262 -16.82 -17.97 -15.54
CA THR A 262 -18.11 -18.17 -16.20
C THR A 262 -19.29 -18.05 -15.25
N SER A 263 -19.04 -18.10 -13.93
CA SER A 263 -20.06 -17.92 -12.91
C SER A 263 -19.49 -17.29 -11.63
N TRP A 264 -20.36 -16.58 -10.90
CA TRP A 264 -20.02 -16.00 -9.60
C TRP A 264 -19.59 -17.07 -8.58
N GLN A 265 -20.26 -18.23 -8.58
CA GLN A 265 -19.97 -19.31 -7.65
C GLN A 265 -18.61 -19.97 -7.91
N GLU A 266 -18.19 -20.12 -9.17
CA GLU A 266 -16.85 -20.61 -9.50
C GLU A 266 -15.76 -19.63 -9.04
N MET A 267 -15.99 -18.32 -9.23
CA MET A 267 -15.07 -17.29 -8.75
C MET A 267 -14.94 -17.32 -7.22
N VAL A 268 -16.05 -17.45 -6.49
CA VAL A 268 -16.04 -17.60 -5.02
C VAL A 268 -15.30 -18.87 -4.60
N ALA A 269 -15.57 -20.01 -5.26
CA ALA A 269 -14.91 -21.28 -4.95
C ALA A 269 -13.39 -21.21 -5.14
N TYR A 270 -12.93 -20.52 -6.19
CA TYR A 270 -11.51 -20.25 -6.41
C TYR A 270 -10.89 -19.49 -5.23
N TYR A 271 -11.49 -18.41 -4.74
CA TYR A 271 -10.94 -17.68 -3.59
C TYR A 271 -10.94 -18.51 -2.30
N VAL A 272 -11.99 -19.31 -2.05
CA VAL A 272 -12.01 -20.24 -0.90
C VAL A 272 -10.86 -21.24 -0.99
N GLU A 273 -10.61 -21.81 -2.17
CA GLU A 273 -9.50 -22.73 -2.42
C GLU A 273 -8.14 -22.07 -2.15
N GLN A 274 -7.92 -20.85 -2.65
CA GLN A 274 -6.66 -20.12 -2.43
C GLN A 274 -6.43 -19.77 -0.95
N ILE A 275 -7.48 -19.36 -0.25
CA ILE A 275 -7.43 -19.09 1.20
C ILE A 275 -7.07 -20.36 1.95
N ARG A 276 -7.74 -21.49 1.68
CA ARG A 276 -7.47 -22.77 2.36
C ARG A 276 -6.11 -23.37 2.04
N THR A 277 -5.63 -23.17 0.82
CA THR A 277 -4.28 -23.59 0.43
C THR A 277 -3.24 -22.81 1.24
N THR A 278 -3.52 -21.54 1.56
CA THR A 278 -2.62 -20.68 2.35
C THR A 278 -2.76 -20.93 3.85
N GLN A 279 -3.99 -21.07 4.35
CA GLN A 279 -4.33 -21.35 5.74
C GLN A 279 -5.43 -22.43 5.77
N PRO A 280 -5.10 -23.70 6.09
CA PRO A 280 -6.06 -24.81 5.99
C PRO A 280 -7.28 -24.73 6.92
N HIS A 281 -7.13 -24.06 8.07
CA HIS A 281 -8.15 -23.99 9.12
C HIS A 281 -8.25 -22.58 9.71
N GLY A 282 -9.45 -22.19 10.13
CA GLY A 282 -9.68 -20.93 10.82
C GLY A 282 -8.94 -20.81 12.17
N PRO A 283 -8.96 -19.63 12.81
CA PRO A 283 -9.84 -18.50 12.49
C PRO A 283 -9.36 -17.68 11.27
N TYR A 284 -10.29 -17.30 10.41
CA TYR A 284 -10.02 -16.47 9.23
C TYR A 284 -10.34 -15.00 9.46
N ASN A 285 -9.53 -14.10 8.89
CA ASN A 285 -9.80 -12.66 8.83
C ASN A 285 -9.91 -12.24 7.38
N LEU A 286 -11.05 -11.69 6.99
CA LEU A 286 -11.37 -11.34 5.61
C LEU A 286 -11.62 -9.83 5.49
N LEU A 287 -11.13 -9.22 4.41
CA LEU A 287 -11.37 -7.83 4.09
C LEU A 287 -11.70 -7.70 2.61
N GLY A 288 -12.67 -6.85 2.29
CA GLY A 288 -13.03 -6.58 0.91
C GLY A 288 -13.52 -5.15 0.68
N TRP A 289 -12.92 -4.49 -0.30
CA TRP A 289 -13.34 -3.19 -0.82
C TRP A 289 -14.15 -3.35 -2.11
N SER A 290 -15.22 -2.56 -2.26
CA SER A 290 -16.09 -2.57 -3.44
C SER A 290 -16.69 -3.97 -3.66
N MET A 291 -16.57 -4.55 -4.86
CA MET A 291 -16.93 -5.94 -5.14
C MET A 291 -16.22 -6.95 -4.22
N GLY A 292 -15.00 -6.65 -3.76
CA GLY A 292 -14.25 -7.49 -2.85
C GLY A 292 -14.99 -7.76 -1.54
N GLY A 293 -15.83 -6.83 -1.08
CA GLY A 293 -16.66 -7.04 0.11
C GLY A 293 -17.79 -8.05 -0.13
N ALA A 294 -18.36 -8.07 -1.33
CA ALA A 294 -19.35 -9.07 -1.72
C ALA A 294 -18.72 -10.47 -1.78
N LEU A 295 -17.50 -10.57 -2.34
CA LEU A 295 -16.70 -11.79 -2.30
C LEU A 295 -16.38 -12.20 -0.86
N ALA A 296 -16.00 -11.26 0.01
CA ALA A 296 -15.69 -11.55 1.42
C ALA A 296 -16.90 -12.12 2.18
N ILE A 297 -18.13 -11.63 1.92
CA ILE A 297 -19.38 -12.18 2.48
C ILE A 297 -19.61 -13.62 2.01
N GLU A 298 -19.47 -13.88 0.71
CA GLU A 298 -19.67 -15.22 0.13
C GLU A 298 -18.63 -16.23 0.64
N VAL A 299 -17.36 -15.82 0.67
CA VAL A 299 -16.26 -16.61 1.22
C VAL A 299 -16.49 -16.91 2.70
N ALA A 300 -16.84 -15.90 3.51
CA ALA A 300 -17.15 -16.09 4.92
C ALA A 300 -18.28 -17.10 5.11
N HIS A 301 -19.35 -16.99 4.30
CA HIS A 301 -20.48 -17.90 4.37
C HIS A 301 -20.10 -19.36 4.07
N VAL A 302 -19.28 -19.59 3.05
CA VAL A 302 -18.79 -20.94 2.72
C VAL A 302 -17.95 -21.50 3.85
N LEU A 303 -17.01 -20.72 4.40
CA LEU A 303 -16.13 -21.15 5.49
C LEU A 303 -16.93 -21.49 6.76
N GLU A 304 -17.84 -20.61 7.19
CA GLU A 304 -18.66 -20.83 8.39
C GLU A 304 -19.62 -22.02 8.24
N ARG A 305 -20.24 -22.18 7.08
CA ARG A 305 -21.13 -23.32 6.80
C ARG A 305 -20.38 -24.66 6.88
N GLU A 306 -19.10 -24.65 6.57
CA GLU A 306 -18.24 -25.83 6.60
C GLU A 306 -17.54 -26.03 7.96
N GLY A 307 -17.89 -25.22 8.96
CA GLY A 307 -17.49 -25.40 10.36
C GLY A 307 -16.24 -24.62 10.77
N ASP A 308 -15.64 -23.83 9.88
CA ASP A 308 -14.54 -22.95 10.21
C ASP A 308 -15.04 -21.66 10.91
N MET A 309 -14.18 -21.06 11.73
CA MET A 309 -14.44 -19.76 12.34
C MET A 309 -13.95 -18.63 11.44
N VAL A 310 -14.78 -17.60 11.23
CA VAL A 310 -14.35 -16.30 10.70
C VAL A 310 -14.33 -15.32 11.87
N SER A 311 -13.14 -14.86 12.27
CA SER A 311 -12.97 -13.97 13.43
C SER A 311 -13.15 -12.50 13.09
N PHE A 312 -12.90 -12.13 11.84
CA PHE A 312 -13.02 -10.76 11.35
C PHE A 312 -13.54 -10.71 9.92
N LEU A 313 -14.47 -9.79 9.67
CA LEU A 313 -14.99 -9.47 8.35
C LEU A 313 -15.09 -7.96 8.18
N GLY A 314 -14.19 -7.39 7.37
CA GLY A 314 -14.19 -5.97 7.03
C GLY A 314 -14.84 -5.71 5.67
N LEU A 315 -15.84 -4.83 5.65
CA LEU A 315 -16.62 -4.45 4.48
C LEU A 315 -16.35 -2.97 4.15
N VAL A 316 -15.57 -2.71 3.12
CA VAL A 316 -15.15 -1.36 2.74
C VAL A 316 -15.93 -0.90 1.51
N ASP A 317 -16.85 0.03 1.74
CA ASP A 317 -17.78 0.61 0.78
C ASP A 317 -18.36 -0.42 -0.21
N THR A 318 -18.77 -1.55 0.37
CA THR A 318 -19.05 -2.79 -0.34
C THR A 318 -20.22 -2.65 -1.30
N GLN A 319 -20.07 -3.27 -2.47
CA GLN A 319 -21.16 -3.42 -3.44
C GLN A 319 -22.26 -4.31 -2.84
N LEU A 320 -23.48 -3.80 -2.78
CA LEU A 320 -24.65 -4.56 -2.31
C LEU A 320 -25.42 -5.17 -3.50
N PRO A 321 -26.28 -6.18 -3.27
CA PRO A 321 -27.06 -6.81 -4.33
C PRO A 321 -27.86 -5.80 -5.17
N ALA A 322 -27.86 -6.01 -6.50
CA ALA A 322 -28.55 -5.13 -7.45
C ALA A 322 -30.06 -4.98 -7.14
N SER A 323 -30.68 -6.00 -6.55
CA SER A 323 -32.08 -5.99 -6.13
C SER A 323 -32.42 -4.90 -5.11
N LEU A 324 -31.42 -4.32 -4.43
CA LEU A 324 -31.62 -3.26 -3.44
C LEU A 324 -31.68 -1.86 -4.06
N ALA A 325 -31.39 -1.71 -5.36
CA ALA A 325 -31.44 -0.43 -6.08
C ALA A 325 -30.76 0.71 -5.30
N MET A 326 -29.50 0.49 -4.93
CA MET A 326 -28.66 1.48 -4.26
C MET A 326 -27.92 2.28 -5.33
N GLU A 327 -28.42 3.47 -5.64
CA GLU A 327 -27.77 4.39 -6.57
C GLU A 327 -26.49 4.96 -5.95
N TRP A 328 -25.44 5.13 -6.74
CA TRP A 328 -24.30 5.94 -6.32
C TRP A 328 -24.69 7.42 -6.46
N VAL A 329 -24.13 8.30 -5.64
CA VAL A 329 -24.25 9.74 -5.92
C VAL A 329 -23.46 10.01 -7.20
N GLU A 330 -24.13 10.03 -8.35
CA GLU A 330 -23.53 10.38 -9.64
C GLU A 330 -23.06 11.83 -9.59
N GLU A 331 -21.75 12.06 -9.81
CA GLU A 331 -21.32 13.34 -10.37
C GLU A 331 -22.05 13.52 -11.70
N ALA A 332 -22.42 14.77 -12.05
CA ALA A 332 -23.15 15.08 -13.27
C ALA A 332 -22.57 14.31 -14.49
N PRO A 333 -23.40 13.75 -15.39
CA PRO A 333 -22.98 12.81 -16.44
C PRO A 333 -21.82 13.32 -17.32
N GLU A 334 -21.69 14.64 -17.46
CA GLU A 334 -20.62 15.32 -18.18
C GLU A 334 -19.24 15.05 -17.55
N VAL A 335 -19.18 14.87 -16.23
CA VAL A 335 -17.94 14.65 -15.45
C VAL A 335 -17.55 13.18 -15.41
N THR A 336 -18.51 12.24 -15.38
CA THR A 336 -18.26 10.79 -15.35
C THR A 336 -17.87 10.23 -16.72
N THR A 337 -18.49 10.71 -17.80
CA THR A 337 -18.09 10.34 -19.18
C THR A 337 -16.81 11.05 -19.63
N GLN A 338 -16.56 12.29 -19.17
CA GLN A 338 -15.22 12.90 -19.29
C GLN A 338 -14.19 12.10 -18.49
N LYS A 339 -14.45 11.71 -17.24
CA LYS A 339 -13.45 11.02 -16.39
C LYS A 339 -13.18 9.56 -16.72
N GLN A 340 -14.15 8.80 -17.25
CA GLN A 340 -13.89 7.43 -17.72
C GLN A 340 -13.02 7.42 -18.99
N GLY A 341 -13.25 8.35 -19.92
CA GLY A 341 -12.34 8.58 -21.04
C GLY A 341 -10.98 9.17 -20.60
N GLU A 342 -10.98 10.16 -19.70
CA GLU A 342 -9.76 10.80 -19.20
C GLU A 342 -8.88 9.84 -18.39
N ASN A 343 -9.43 8.91 -17.61
CA ASN A 343 -8.62 7.92 -16.88
C ASN A 343 -8.01 6.86 -17.80
N TYR A 344 -8.74 6.43 -18.83
CA TYR A 344 -8.27 5.44 -19.82
C TYR A 344 -7.09 6.00 -20.64
N TYR A 345 -7.19 7.25 -21.08
CA TYR A 345 -6.13 7.91 -21.84
C TYR A 345 -5.07 8.60 -21.00
N ARG A 346 -5.28 8.85 -19.70
CA ARG A 346 -4.25 9.44 -18.82
C ARG A 346 -3.00 8.56 -18.75
N SER A 347 -3.16 7.24 -18.79
CA SER A 347 -2.02 6.31 -18.86
C SER A 347 -1.26 6.44 -20.19
N LEU A 348 -1.99 6.51 -21.31
CA LEU A 348 -1.43 6.77 -22.64
C LEU A 348 -0.68 8.11 -22.69
N ILE A 349 -1.32 9.18 -22.21
CA ILE A 349 -0.76 10.54 -22.13
C ILE A 349 0.54 10.54 -21.34
N LYS A 350 0.53 10.02 -20.11
CA LYS A 350 1.72 9.98 -19.26
C LYS A 350 2.84 9.12 -19.85
N SER A 351 2.49 8.02 -20.49
CA SER A 351 3.45 7.15 -21.18
C SER A 351 4.07 7.89 -22.37
N LEU A 352 3.27 8.47 -23.26
CA LEU A 352 3.77 9.22 -24.42
C LEU A 352 4.66 10.41 -23.99
N GLN A 353 4.31 11.11 -22.91
CA GLN A 353 5.14 12.17 -22.35
C GLN A 353 6.47 11.68 -21.75
N ALA A 354 6.50 10.44 -21.25
CA ALA A 354 7.74 9.84 -20.75
C ALA A 354 8.68 9.44 -21.89
N PHE A 355 8.14 8.91 -22.99
CA PHE A 355 8.90 8.41 -24.15
C PHE A 355 9.26 9.51 -25.17
N VAL A 356 8.52 10.62 -25.21
CA VAL A 356 8.73 11.72 -26.16
C VAL A 356 9.02 13.03 -25.41
N PRO A 357 10.31 13.37 -25.23
CA PRO A 357 10.71 14.57 -24.50
C PRO A 357 10.12 15.85 -25.10
N GLY A 358 9.45 16.65 -24.25
CA GLY A 358 8.85 17.92 -24.66
C GLY A 358 7.40 17.83 -25.15
N LEU A 359 6.83 16.62 -25.27
CA LEU A 359 5.44 16.41 -25.67
C LEU A 359 4.46 16.99 -24.63
N GLN A 360 3.58 17.87 -25.09
CA GLN A 360 2.61 18.55 -24.24
C GLN A 360 1.33 17.72 -24.12
N GLU A 361 0.83 17.56 -22.88
CA GLU A 361 -0.41 16.82 -22.59
C GLU A 361 -1.59 17.32 -23.44
N LYS A 362 -1.73 18.64 -23.59
CA LYS A 362 -2.78 19.25 -24.43
C LYS A 362 -2.75 18.80 -25.88
N SER A 363 -1.55 18.55 -26.44
CA SER A 363 -1.42 18.09 -27.82
C SER A 363 -1.91 16.64 -27.97
N ILE A 364 -1.61 15.79 -26.99
CA ILE A 364 -2.04 14.39 -26.98
C ILE A 364 -3.56 14.30 -26.79
N VAL A 365 -4.12 15.09 -25.87
CA VAL A 365 -5.58 15.18 -25.67
C VAL A 365 -6.29 15.58 -26.96
N GLY A 366 -5.77 16.57 -27.71
CA GLY A 366 -6.33 16.95 -29.01
C GLY A 366 -6.27 15.84 -30.08
N LEU A 367 -5.21 15.01 -30.07
CA LEU A 367 -5.12 13.84 -30.95
C LEU A 367 -6.14 12.76 -30.56
N ILE A 368 -6.31 12.50 -29.27
CA ILE A 368 -7.31 11.54 -28.76
C ILE A 368 -8.72 11.97 -29.17
N GLU A 369 -9.08 13.25 -28.99
CA GLU A 369 -10.38 13.77 -29.40
C GLU A 369 -10.60 13.61 -30.91
N THR A 370 -9.58 13.86 -31.72
CA THR A 370 -9.63 13.71 -33.18
C THR A 370 -9.82 12.24 -33.61
N ALA A 371 -9.08 11.32 -32.98
CA ALA A 371 -9.17 9.89 -33.24
C ALA A 371 -10.55 9.32 -32.88
N ARG A 372 -11.13 9.72 -31.74
CA ARG A 372 -12.45 9.25 -31.28
C ARG A 372 -13.59 9.56 -32.25
N HIS A 373 -13.42 10.56 -33.11
CA HIS A 373 -14.38 10.88 -34.17
C HIS A 373 -14.19 10.06 -35.45
N SER A 374 -13.09 9.32 -35.55
CA SER A 374 -12.60 8.72 -36.79
C SER A 374 -12.51 7.20 -36.77
N VAL A 375 -12.43 6.58 -35.58
CA VAL A 375 -12.31 5.12 -35.42
C VAL A 375 -13.36 4.57 -34.46
N ALA A 376 -13.64 3.27 -34.55
CA ALA A 376 -14.79 2.65 -33.89
C ALA A 376 -14.47 2.05 -32.52
N SER A 377 -13.20 1.76 -32.24
CA SER A 377 -12.75 1.16 -30.98
C SER A 377 -11.64 1.95 -30.29
N GLU A 378 -11.60 1.87 -28.96
CA GLU A 378 -10.61 2.56 -28.14
C GLU A 378 -9.17 2.07 -28.41
N GLY A 379 -8.99 0.82 -28.83
CA GLY A 379 -7.68 0.29 -29.27
C GLY A 379 -7.19 0.93 -30.57
N GLU A 380 -8.09 1.17 -31.52
CA GLU A 380 -7.77 1.91 -32.76
C GLU A 380 -7.46 3.38 -32.46
N VAL A 381 -8.08 3.98 -31.43
CA VAL A 381 -7.77 5.35 -31.00
C VAL A 381 -6.34 5.42 -30.48
N ILE A 382 -5.92 4.45 -29.66
CA ILE A 382 -4.56 4.37 -29.12
C ILE A 382 -3.54 4.23 -30.26
N ASP A 383 -3.74 3.28 -31.17
CA ASP A 383 -2.83 3.05 -32.30
C ASP A 383 -2.69 4.31 -33.16
N TRP A 384 -3.80 4.99 -33.46
CA TRP A 384 -3.80 6.21 -34.26
C TRP A 384 -3.05 7.36 -33.56
N VAL A 385 -3.27 7.56 -32.26
CA VAL A 385 -2.61 8.60 -31.49
C VAL A 385 -1.10 8.33 -31.38
N VAL A 386 -0.70 7.07 -31.19
CA VAL A 386 0.71 6.66 -31.15
C VAL A 386 1.39 6.92 -32.50
N ASP A 387 0.75 6.59 -33.61
CA ASP A 387 1.29 6.83 -34.96
C ASP A 387 1.51 8.33 -35.22
N GLU A 388 0.53 9.17 -34.87
CA GLU A 388 0.63 10.61 -35.09
C GLU A 388 1.67 11.27 -34.18
N VAL A 389 1.80 10.82 -32.94
CA VAL A 389 2.87 11.29 -32.06
C VAL A 389 4.24 10.86 -32.58
N ALA A 390 4.39 9.62 -33.07
CA ALA A 390 5.63 9.16 -33.68
C ALA A 390 6.01 10.02 -34.89
N GLN A 391 5.05 10.32 -35.76
CA GLN A 391 5.26 11.16 -36.93
C GLN A 391 5.68 12.59 -36.54
N GLN A 392 5.01 13.19 -35.56
CA GLN A 392 5.33 14.54 -35.08
C GLN A 392 6.70 14.62 -34.38
N ALA A 393 7.11 13.54 -33.71
CA ALA A 393 8.40 13.45 -33.04
C ALA A 393 9.55 12.99 -33.95
N GLY A 394 9.27 12.64 -35.21
CA GLY A 394 10.27 12.07 -36.14
C GLY A 394 10.77 10.68 -35.71
N MET A 395 9.96 9.94 -34.96
CA MET A 395 10.24 8.60 -34.47
C MET A 395 9.66 7.55 -35.42
N ASN A 396 10.22 6.33 -35.39
CA ASN A 396 9.64 5.21 -36.13
C ASN A 396 8.36 4.74 -35.41
N ALA A 397 7.24 4.76 -36.12
CA ALA A 397 5.91 4.40 -35.60
C ALA A 397 5.84 2.94 -35.13
N ASP A 398 6.47 1.99 -35.84
CA ASP A 398 6.53 0.58 -35.43
C ASP A 398 7.34 0.39 -34.14
N ASN A 399 8.40 1.18 -33.94
CA ASN A 399 9.16 1.17 -32.69
C ASN A 399 8.37 1.77 -31.54
N LEU A 400 7.71 2.92 -31.73
CA LEU A 400 6.88 3.52 -30.68
C LEU A 400 5.70 2.58 -30.36
N ARG A 401 5.08 2.00 -31.40
CA ARG A 401 4.03 1.00 -31.28
C ARG A 401 4.50 -0.27 -30.57
N SER A 402 5.67 -0.83 -30.84
CA SER A 402 6.24 -1.95 -30.04
C SER A 402 6.60 -1.51 -28.61
N ILE A 403 7.02 -0.25 -28.41
CA ILE A 403 7.22 0.32 -27.08
C ILE A 403 5.90 0.36 -26.30
N PHE A 404 4.77 0.61 -26.97
CA PHE A 404 3.42 0.59 -26.40
C PHE A 404 2.78 -0.81 -26.30
N GLN A 405 2.92 -1.67 -27.32
CA GLN A 405 2.28 -2.98 -27.45
C GLN A 405 2.99 -4.09 -26.65
N ASP A 406 4.31 -4.01 -26.44
CA ASP A 406 5.06 -4.97 -25.60
C ASP A 406 5.18 -4.54 -24.14
N ILE A 407 4.35 -3.59 -23.68
CA ILE A 407 4.30 -3.28 -22.27
C ILE A 407 3.53 -4.41 -21.59
N ALA A 408 4.28 -5.30 -20.95
CA ALA A 408 3.82 -6.31 -19.99
C ALA A 408 2.95 -5.77 -18.82
N VAL A 409 2.69 -4.46 -18.81
CA VAL A 409 1.82 -3.69 -17.92
C VAL A 409 0.48 -3.33 -18.59
N GLN A 410 0.41 -3.27 -19.92
CA GLN A 410 -0.86 -3.15 -20.66
C GLN A 410 -1.71 -4.40 -20.51
N ASP A 411 -1.12 -5.60 -20.56
CA ASP A 411 -1.85 -6.86 -20.36
C ASP A 411 -2.67 -6.86 -19.06
N GLU A 412 -2.10 -6.35 -17.95
CA GLU A 412 -2.76 -6.35 -16.65
C GLU A 412 -3.77 -5.22 -16.45
N ILE A 413 -3.50 -4.06 -17.03
CA ILE A 413 -4.42 -2.92 -17.02
C ILE A 413 -5.62 -3.23 -17.93
N GLU A 414 -5.38 -3.74 -19.13
CA GLU A 414 -6.40 -4.20 -20.07
C GLU A 414 -7.20 -5.38 -19.50
N THR A 415 -6.53 -6.36 -18.88
CA THR A 415 -7.21 -7.43 -18.14
C THR A 415 -8.07 -6.84 -17.03
N GLY A 416 -7.57 -5.87 -16.27
CA GLY A 416 -8.34 -5.21 -15.21
C GLY A 416 -9.59 -4.50 -15.72
N TYR A 417 -9.52 -3.84 -16.88
CA TYR A 417 -10.69 -3.22 -17.52
C TYR A 417 -11.69 -4.26 -18.04
N LYS A 418 -11.22 -5.32 -18.71
CA LYS A 418 -12.08 -6.44 -19.14
C LYS A 418 -12.76 -7.12 -17.94
N LEU A 419 -12.02 -7.26 -16.84
CA LEU A 419 -12.53 -7.80 -15.58
C LEU A 419 -13.57 -6.89 -14.94
N LEU A 420 -13.43 -5.55 -14.99
CA LEU A 420 -14.44 -4.64 -14.45
C LEU A 420 -15.82 -4.90 -15.07
N GLU A 421 -15.88 -5.04 -16.40
CA GLU A 421 -17.13 -5.34 -17.10
C GLU A 421 -17.64 -6.76 -16.81
N ALA A 422 -16.78 -7.77 -16.98
CA ALA A 422 -17.15 -9.16 -16.76
C ALA A 422 -17.60 -9.42 -15.32
N ASN A 423 -16.85 -8.90 -14.34
CA ASN A 423 -17.17 -9.08 -12.93
C ASN A 423 -18.39 -8.26 -12.51
N ALA A 424 -18.65 -7.09 -13.13
CA ALA A 424 -19.90 -6.38 -12.91
C ALA A 424 -21.12 -7.23 -13.31
N GLN A 425 -21.05 -7.97 -14.43
CA GLN A 425 -22.11 -8.90 -14.83
C GLN A 425 -22.24 -10.08 -13.87
N LEU A 426 -21.13 -10.73 -13.50
CA LEU A 426 -21.14 -11.85 -12.57
C LEU A 426 -21.65 -11.45 -11.18
N SER A 427 -21.26 -10.26 -10.69
CA SER A 427 -21.67 -9.74 -9.39
C SER A 427 -23.17 -9.51 -9.28
N GLN A 428 -23.94 -9.50 -10.38
CA GLN A 428 -25.41 -9.47 -10.32
C GLN A 428 -26.01 -10.72 -9.66
N ALA A 429 -25.29 -11.84 -9.65
CA ALA A 429 -25.71 -13.07 -8.95
C ALA A 429 -25.46 -13.02 -7.44
N PHE A 430 -24.74 -12.00 -6.94
CA PHE A 430 -24.45 -11.84 -5.52
C PHE A 430 -25.73 -11.61 -4.71
N THR A 431 -25.83 -12.33 -3.60
CA THR A 431 -26.90 -12.16 -2.60
C THR A 431 -26.29 -12.13 -1.22
N LEU A 432 -26.88 -11.35 -0.31
CA LEU A 432 -26.45 -11.34 1.09
C LEU A 432 -26.63 -12.73 1.72
N LYS A 433 -25.67 -13.11 2.56
CA LYS A 433 -25.63 -14.41 3.24
C LYS A 433 -25.71 -14.21 4.73
N LYS A 434 -26.41 -15.09 5.43
CA LYS A 434 -26.37 -15.11 6.89
C LYS A 434 -24.99 -15.56 7.35
N LEU A 435 -24.41 -14.77 8.26
CA LEU A 435 -23.09 -14.93 8.84
C LEU A 435 -23.15 -14.87 10.37
N ASN A 436 -22.31 -15.66 11.01
CA ASN A 436 -22.10 -15.63 12.46
C ASN A 436 -21.14 -14.51 12.86
N VAL A 437 -20.11 -14.25 12.05
CA VAL A 437 -19.19 -13.13 12.24
C VAL A 437 -19.93 -11.80 12.19
N GLN A 438 -19.62 -10.91 13.13
CA GLN A 438 -20.08 -9.52 13.09
C GLN A 438 -19.17 -8.73 12.16
N ALA A 439 -19.74 -8.07 11.15
CA ALA A 439 -18.98 -7.27 10.20
C ALA A 439 -18.64 -5.87 10.74
N ASP A 440 -17.46 -5.38 10.37
CA ASP A 440 -17.07 -3.97 10.48
C ASP A 440 -17.24 -3.29 9.13
N CYS A 441 -18.06 -2.24 9.07
CA CYS A 441 -18.36 -1.51 7.85
C CYS A 441 -17.67 -0.15 7.80
N TRP A 442 -17.08 0.18 6.65
CA TRP A 442 -16.59 1.52 6.34
C TRP A 442 -17.27 2.03 5.07
N TRP A 443 -17.90 3.20 5.11
CA TRP A 443 -18.63 3.78 3.98
C TRP A 443 -17.94 5.03 3.44
N ALA A 444 -17.93 5.19 2.12
CA ALA A 444 -17.40 6.39 1.47
C ALA A 444 -18.44 7.53 1.50
N GLY A 445 -18.29 8.44 2.46
CA GLY A 445 -19.24 9.54 2.71
C GLY A 445 -19.39 10.55 1.56
N GLN A 446 -18.41 10.63 0.66
CA GLN A 446 -18.52 11.47 -0.55
C GLN A 446 -19.19 10.75 -1.73
N SER A 447 -19.35 9.42 -1.64
CA SER A 447 -19.93 8.59 -2.69
C SER A 447 -21.32 8.05 -2.34
N ARG A 448 -21.70 8.07 -1.06
CA ARG A 448 -23.02 7.65 -0.57
C ARG A 448 -23.65 8.71 0.31
N ALA A 449 -24.91 9.03 0.04
CA ALA A 449 -25.69 9.90 0.91
C ALA A 449 -25.95 9.20 2.26
N PRO A 450 -26.09 9.95 3.38
CA PRO A 450 -26.36 9.36 4.69
C PRO A 450 -27.58 8.42 4.73
N GLY A 451 -28.64 8.71 3.98
CA GLY A 451 -29.82 7.83 3.89
C GLY A 451 -29.55 6.52 3.16
N GLN A 452 -28.61 6.50 2.21
CA GLN A 452 -28.19 5.29 1.51
C GLN A 452 -27.33 4.41 2.43
N ILE A 453 -26.43 5.03 3.21
CA ILE A 453 -25.65 4.34 4.23
C ILE A 453 -26.57 3.69 5.27
N ALA A 454 -27.53 4.45 5.82
CA ALA A 454 -28.48 3.92 6.79
C ALA A 454 -29.31 2.74 6.22
N ARG A 455 -29.69 2.82 4.94
CA ARG A 455 -30.38 1.71 4.25
C ARG A 455 -29.46 0.50 4.06
N ALA A 456 -28.19 0.71 3.72
CA ALA A 456 -27.17 -0.33 3.61
C ALA A 456 -27.03 -1.10 4.93
N GLU A 457 -26.87 -0.35 6.02
CA GLU A 457 -26.71 -0.88 7.37
C GLU A 457 -27.93 -1.69 7.80
N ALA A 458 -29.14 -1.17 7.59
CA ALA A 458 -30.36 -1.87 7.93
C ALA A 458 -30.49 -3.21 7.20
N VAL A 459 -30.17 -3.24 5.90
CA VAL A 459 -30.25 -4.47 5.10
C VAL A 459 -29.15 -5.47 5.48
N LEU A 460 -27.93 -5.00 5.74
CA LEU A 460 -26.86 -5.87 6.24
C LEU A 460 -27.20 -6.45 7.61
N LEU A 461 -27.79 -5.65 8.50
CA LEU A 461 -28.25 -6.10 9.81
C LEU A 461 -29.36 -7.15 9.70
N GLU A 462 -30.32 -6.95 8.79
CA GLU A 462 -31.46 -7.85 8.62
C GLU A 462 -31.08 -9.18 7.94
N GLN A 463 -30.26 -9.12 6.89
CA GLN A 463 -30.08 -10.24 5.96
C GLN A 463 -28.71 -10.90 6.07
N CYS A 464 -27.70 -10.17 6.54
CA CYS A 464 -26.32 -10.64 6.55
C CYS A 464 -25.86 -11.06 7.95
N SER A 465 -26.09 -10.23 8.96
CA SER A 465 -25.57 -10.51 10.30
C SER A 465 -26.59 -11.15 11.23
N VAL A 466 -26.26 -12.31 11.80
CA VAL A 466 -27.05 -12.93 12.88
C VAL A 466 -26.83 -12.23 14.22
N ASN A 467 -25.61 -11.72 14.46
CA ASN A 467 -25.20 -11.16 15.76
C ASN A 467 -25.11 -9.62 15.75
N GLY A 468 -25.64 -8.97 14.72
CA GLY A 468 -25.50 -7.53 14.53
C GLY A 468 -24.19 -7.10 13.86
N LEU A 469 -24.10 -5.83 13.47
CA LEU A 469 -22.84 -5.25 12.98
C LEU A 469 -21.93 -4.92 14.16
N ARG A 470 -20.63 -5.16 14.02
CA ARG A 470 -19.65 -4.79 15.06
C ARG A 470 -19.45 -3.28 15.06
N SER A 471 -19.27 -2.70 13.88
CA SER A 471 -19.17 -1.26 13.71
C SER A 471 -19.64 -0.82 12.32
N SER A 472 -20.01 0.45 12.21
CA SER A 472 -20.28 1.11 10.94
C SER A 472 -19.74 2.53 11.01
N THR A 473 -18.80 2.85 10.12
CA THR A 473 -18.04 4.10 10.13
C THR A 473 -18.13 4.78 8.78
N THR A 474 -18.49 6.05 8.74
CA THR A 474 -18.42 6.84 7.51
C THR A 474 -17.08 7.55 7.45
N VAL A 475 -16.36 7.36 6.34
CA VAL A 475 -15.09 8.03 6.05
C VAL A 475 -15.36 9.12 5.03
N ASP A 476 -14.92 10.35 5.30
CA ASP A 476 -15.07 11.49 4.38
C ASP A 476 -14.10 11.39 3.19
N GLN A 477 -14.36 10.40 2.34
CA GLN A 477 -13.62 10.09 1.14
C GLN A 477 -14.56 9.57 0.06
N ARG A 478 -14.05 9.57 -1.19
CA ARG A 478 -14.68 8.92 -2.33
C ARG A 478 -14.45 7.41 -2.30
N HIS A 479 -15.28 6.67 -3.03
CA HIS A 479 -15.18 5.22 -3.20
C HIS A 479 -13.76 4.75 -3.53
N ASP A 480 -13.08 5.42 -4.46
CA ASP A 480 -11.75 5.02 -4.91
C ASP A 480 -10.65 5.28 -3.89
N ASN A 481 -10.89 6.19 -2.94
CA ASN A 481 -9.90 6.66 -1.97
C ASN A 481 -10.13 6.13 -0.55
N VAL A 482 -11.31 5.57 -0.24
CA VAL A 482 -11.65 5.15 1.12
C VAL A 482 -10.71 4.06 1.63
N VAL A 483 -10.28 3.14 0.75
CA VAL A 483 -9.40 2.00 1.10
C VAL A 483 -7.95 2.41 1.42
N ILE A 484 -7.55 3.63 1.03
CA ILE A 484 -6.23 4.21 1.36
C ILE A 484 -6.33 5.37 2.36
N ALA A 485 -7.53 5.64 2.88
CA ALA A 485 -7.76 6.76 3.77
C ALA A 485 -7.18 6.48 5.15
N GLU A 486 -6.45 7.44 5.73
CA GLU A 486 -5.82 7.29 7.05
C GLU A 486 -6.84 6.87 8.13
N ALA A 487 -8.03 7.46 8.13
CA ALA A 487 -9.10 7.11 9.08
C ALA A 487 -9.58 5.65 8.94
N PHE A 488 -9.63 5.12 7.72
CA PHE A 488 -9.93 3.71 7.49
C PHE A 488 -8.76 2.83 7.95
N LEU A 489 -7.52 3.18 7.57
CA LEU A 489 -6.33 2.42 7.90
C LEU A 489 -6.11 2.29 9.42
N GLN A 490 -6.23 3.40 10.16
CA GLN A 490 -6.15 3.42 11.62
C GLN A 490 -7.29 2.63 12.26
N GLY A 491 -8.53 2.89 11.82
CA GLY A 491 -9.71 2.20 12.35
C GLY A 491 -9.67 0.69 12.11
N LEU A 492 -9.09 0.22 11.01
CA LEU A 492 -8.89 -1.20 10.78
C LEU A 492 -7.80 -1.79 11.68
N ALA A 493 -6.66 -1.11 11.81
CA ALA A 493 -5.56 -1.58 12.64
C ALA A 493 -6.03 -1.77 14.09
N GLU A 494 -6.79 -0.83 14.64
CA GLU A 494 -7.40 -0.92 15.98
C GLU A 494 -8.35 -2.13 16.16
N ARG A 495 -8.93 -2.66 15.08
CA ARG A 495 -9.85 -3.82 15.12
C ARG A 495 -9.14 -5.16 15.03
N LEU A 496 -7.92 -5.16 14.49
CA LEU A 496 -7.12 -6.35 14.19
C LEU A 496 -5.95 -6.55 15.17
N VAL A 497 -5.68 -5.57 16.03
CA VAL A 497 -4.86 -5.73 17.25
C VAL A 497 -5.72 -6.32 18.35
#